data_AF-A0A837IHL4-F1
#
_entry.id   AF-A0A837IHL4-F1
#
_cell.length_a   1.000
_cell.length_b   1.000
_cell.length_c   1.000
_cell.angle_alpha   90.00
_cell.angle_beta   90.00
_cell.angle_gamma   90.00
#
_symmetry.space_group_name_H-M   'P 1'
#
loop_
_entity.id
_entity.type
_entity.pdbx_description
1 polymer ?
#
loop_
_entity_poly.entity_id
_entity_poly.type
_entity_poly.pdbx_seq_one_letter_code
_entity_poly.pdbx_strand_id
1 'polypeptide(L)'
;MTTKAETINGIHCPSCGLNDAKAVYHNLVGFQAVWMIEHPHCGYQLDAIKIISGILRKYLIEVYSWNEEPRQPVVTLTSDNSVQATKALNEIKNSLGELIISVKIILDAIPTSPVCPICGNLKFISGYRLRCGDHYSVKPANYIRGYLKYHGYRIDERSDGTFHISRLVKPTGWDKFVGAADRHVAVAKIIYRVDNDGTHFLVISRPEEFNPAEYETLVSLLQTSLGEFYKVIVKVE
;
A
#
# COMPACT_ATOMS: atom_id res chain seq x y z
N MET A 1 -27.92 -2.05 -34.39
CA MET A 1 -26.60 -1.92 -35.05
C MET A 1 -25.56 -2.44 -34.08
N THR A 2 -24.97 -3.61 -34.35
CA THR A 2 -23.98 -4.26 -33.48
C THR A 2 -22.63 -3.56 -33.63
N THR A 3 -22.21 -2.85 -32.59
CA THR A 3 -20.83 -2.36 -32.45
C THR A 3 -19.88 -3.56 -32.53
N LYS A 4 -18.81 -3.46 -33.34
CA LYS A 4 -17.74 -4.48 -33.44
C LYS A 4 -17.33 -4.93 -32.03
N ALA A 5 -17.50 -6.21 -31.72
CA ALA A 5 -17.03 -6.77 -30.46
C ALA A 5 -15.50 -6.63 -30.40
N GLU A 6 -14.98 -5.89 -29.43
CA GLU A 6 -13.54 -5.88 -29.16
C GLU A 6 -13.14 -7.30 -28.75
N THR A 7 -12.13 -7.85 -29.43
CA THR A 7 -11.66 -9.21 -29.20
C THR A 7 -10.16 -9.19 -28.95
N ILE A 8 -9.73 -9.78 -27.84
CA ILE A 8 -8.32 -9.93 -27.46
C ILE A 8 -7.98 -11.41 -27.50
N ASN A 9 -6.93 -11.78 -28.20
CA ASN A 9 -6.47 -13.17 -28.34
C ASN A 9 -5.27 -13.45 -27.43
N GLY A 10 -4.95 -14.73 -27.23
CA GLY A 10 -3.74 -15.14 -26.51
C GLY A 10 -3.92 -15.22 -25.00
N ILE A 11 -5.15 -15.41 -24.54
CA ILE A 11 -5.50 -15.46 -23.12
C ILE A 11 -5.26 -16.85 -22.57
N HIS A 12 -4.77 -16.92 -21.33
CA HIS A 12 -4.63 -18.16 -20.61
C HIS A 12 -6.01 -18.72 -20.24
N CYS A 13 -6.32 -19.94 -20.69
CA CYS A 13 -7.54 -20.64 -20.35
C CYS A 13 -7.44 -21.23 -18.94
N PRO A 14 -8.24 -20.77 -17.95
CA PRO A 14 -8.19 -21.29 -16.58
C PRO A 14 -8.60 -22.76 -16.47
N SER A 15 -9.31 -23.30 -17.47
CA SER A 15 -9.80 -24.67 -17.45
C SER A 15 -8.79 -25.69 -17.98
N CYS A 16 -8.05 -25.36 -19.04
CA CYS A 16 -7.17 -26.32 -19.71
C CYS A 16 -5.70 -25.87 -19.80
N GLY A 17 -5.39 -24.66 -19.33
CA GLY A 17 -4.03 -24.13 -19.22
C GLY A 17 -3.39 -23.66 -20.54
N LEU A 18 -4.11 -23.68 -21.66
CA LEU A 18 -3.59 -23.23 -22.95
C LEU A 18 -3.73 -21.71 -23.12
N ASN A 19 -2.82 -21.08 -23.88
CA ASN A 19 -2.75 -19.62 -24.05
C ASN A 19 -3.39 -19.13 -25.36
N ASP A 20 -4.46 -19.75 -25.80
CA ASP A 20 -5.18 -19.49 -27.05
C ASP A 20 -6.66 -19.18 -26.81
N ALA A 21 -7.07 -18.92 -25.56
CA ALA A 21 -8.38 -18.36 -25.28
C ALA A 21 -8.48 -16.91 -25.81
N LYS A 22 -9.71 -16.46 -26.02
CA LYS A 22 -10.03 -15.11 -26.46
C LYS A 22 -10.92 -14.41 -25.44
N ALA A 23 -10.73 -13.12 -25.26
CA ALA A 23 -11.66 -12.27 -24.51
C ALA A 23 -12.52 -11.48 -25.49
N VAL A 24 -13.83 -11.55 -25.33
CA VAL A 24 -14.81 -10.92 -26.21
C VAL A 24 -15.64 -9.94 -25.41
N TYR A 25 -15.70 -8.69 -25.86
CA TYR A 25 -16.58 -7.69 -25.28
C TYR A 25 -18.00 -7.81 -25.86
N HIS A 26 -18.95 -8.12 -24.99
CA HIS A 26 -20.37 -8.24 -25.31
C HIS A 26 -21.13 -7.06 -24.75
N ASN A 27 -21.59 -6.16 -25.63
CA ASN A 27 -22.53 -5.11 -25.25
C ASN A 27 -23.95 -5.68 -25.26
N LEU A 28 -24.40 -6.16 -24.10
CA LEU A 28 -25.71 -6.78 -23.94
C LEU A 28 -26.76 -5.68 -23.74
N VAL A 29 -27.65 -5.50 -24.71
CA VAL A 29 -28.74 -4.52 -24.64
C VAL A 29 -29.60 -4.80 -23.40
N GLY A 30 -29.65 -3.85 -22.46
CA GLY A 30 -30.41 -3.97 -21.21
C GLY A 30 -29.68 -4.65 -20.03
N PHE A 31 -28.42 -5.06 -20.21
CA PHE A 31 -27.55 -5.60 -19.15
C PHE A 31 -26.21 -4.85 -19.13
N GLN A 32 -25.43 -5.00 -18.05
CA GLN A 32 -24.05 -4.50 -18.01
C GLN A 32 -23.24 -5.17 -19.13
N ALA A 33 -22.59 -4.39 -20.00
CA ALA A 33 -21.75 -4.91 -21.08
C ALA A 33 -20.54 -5.67 -20.53
N VAL A 34 -20.30 -6.93 -20.93
CA VAL A 34 -19.36 -7.90 -20.31
C VAL A 34 -18.13 -8.28 -21.13
N TRP A 35 -17.00 -8.50 -20.45
CA TRP A 35 -15.83 -9.20 -21.02
C TRP A 35 -15.95 -10.70 -20.72
N MET A 36 -16.16 -11.51 -21.75
CA MET A 36 -16.24 -12.97 -21.63
C MET A 36 -14.94 -13.61 -22.10
N ILE A 37 -14.35 -14.45 -21.27
CA ILE A 37 -13.21 -15.31 -21.66
C ILE A 37 -13.79 -16.59 -22.24
N GLU A 38 -13.50 -16.82 -23.52
CA GLU A 38 -14.01 -17.93 -24.32
C GLU A 38 -12.83 -18.75 -24.84
N HIS A 39 -12.88 -20.07 -24.68
CA HIS A 39 -11.90 -20.98 -25.26
C HIS A 39 -12.59 -22.05 -26.11
N PRO A 40 -12.54 -21.93 -27.45
CA PRO A 40 -13.24 -22.86 -28.34
C PRO A 40 -12.81 -24.32 -28.17
N HIS A 41 -11.55 -24.56 -27.81
CA HIS A 41 -11.00 -25.91 -27.68
C HIS A 41 -11.64 -26.71 -26.54
N CYS A 42 -11.82 -26.11 -25.35
CA CYS A 42 -12.41 -26.81 -24.20
C CYS A 42 -13.84 -26.36 -23.85
N GLY A 43 -14.43 -25.43 -24.62
CA GLY A 43 -15.76 -24.88 -24.37
C GLY A 43 -15.84 -23.97 -23.14
N TYR A 44 -14.69 -23.57 -22.57
CA TYR A 44 -14.67 -22.70 -21.40
C TYR A 44 -15.25 -21.32 -21.75
N GLN A 45 -16.21 -20.86 -20.93
CA GLN A 45 -16.80 -19.54 -21.06
C GLN A 45 -17.07 -18.95 -19.67
N LEU A 46 -16.37 -17.87 -19.30
CA LEU A 46 -16.57 -17.22 -18.00
C LEU A 46 -16.39 -15.69 -18.10
N ASP A 47 -17.19 -14.97 -17.31
CA ASP A 47 -17.02 -13.52 -17.14
C ASP A 47 -15.66 -13.22 -16.49
N ALA A 48 -14.88 -12.31 -17.09
CA ALA A 48 -13.61 -11.85 -16.55
C ALA A 48 -13.74 -11.31 -15.12
N ILE A 49 -14.90 -10.71 -14.76
CA ILE A 49 -15.22 -10.29 -13.38
C ILE A 49 -15.17 -11.47 -12.42
N LYS A 50 -15.72 -12.62 -12.80
CA LYS A 50 -15.73 -13.82 -11.95
C LYS A 50 -14.32 -14.39 -11.77
N ILE A 51 -13.50 -14.35 -12.82
CA ILE A 51 -12.09 -14.77 -12.75
C ILE A 51 -11.32 -13.86 -11.78
N ILE A 52 -11.41 -12.53 -11.96
CA ILE A 52 -10.77 -11.55 -11.10
C ILE A 52 -11.23 -11.73 -9.65
N SER A 53 -12.54 -11.84 -9.43
CA SER A 53 -13.12 -12.03 -8.09
C SER A 53 -12.60 -13.31 -7.42
N GLY A 54 -12.45 -14.40 -8.18
CA GLY A 54 -11.87 -15.66 -7.69
C GLY A 54 -10.40 -15.50 -7.27
N ILE A 55 -9.59 -14.83 -8.09
CA ILE A 55 -8.18 -14.56 -7.76
C ILE A 55 -8.08 -13.63 -6.54
N LEU A 56 -8.87 -12.56 -6.48
CA LEU A 56 -8.86 -11.64 -5.35
C LEU A 56 -9.22 -12.35 -4.04
N ARG A 57 -10.24 -13.22 -4.04
CA ARG A 57 -10.63 -14.00 -2.85
C ARG A 57 -9.56 -14.98 -2.35
N LYS A 58 -8.67 -15.45 -3.23
CA LYS A 58 -7.53 -16.31 -2.84
C LYS A 58 -6.49 -15.56 -2.02
N TYR A 59 -6.34 -14.25 -2.26
CA TYR A 59 -5.26 -13.45 -1.68
C TYR A 59 -5.72 -12.40 -0.68
N LEU A 60 -6.96 -11.91 -0.78
CA LEU A 60 -7.41 -10.70 -0.11
C LEU A 60 -8.78 -10.94 0.54
N ILE A 61 -8.93 -10.51 1.79
CA ILE A 61 -10.19 -10.56 2.54
C ILE A 61 -11.00 -9.30 2.17
N GLU A 62 -12.27 -9.49 1.82
CA GLU A 62 -13.11 -8.63 0.99
C GLU A 62 -13.14 -7.12 1.35
N VAL A 63 -12.60 -6.26 0.47
CA VAL A 63 -13.25 -5.01 0.01
C VAL A 63 -12.75 -4.68 -1.42
N TYR A 64 -13.58 -4.93 -2.44
CA TYR A 64 -13.36 -4.37 -3.78
C TYR A 64 -14.66 -3.77 -4.32
N SER A 65 -14.54 -2.63 -4.99
CA SER A 65 -15.64 -1.94 -5.66
C SER A 65 -15.38 -1.96 -7.16
N TRP A 66 -16.38 -2.34 -7.94
CA TRP A 66 -16.34 -2.21 -9.40
C TRP A 66 -16.75 -0.80 -9.79
N ASN A 67 -15.92 -0.12 -10.59
CA ASN A 67 -16.31 1.16 -11.18
C ASN A 67 -16.69 0.96 -12.66
N GLU A 68 -17.82 1.54 -13.06
CA GLU A 68 -18.34 1.41 -14.42
C GLU A 68 -17.80 2.51 -15.33
N GLU A 69 -16.70 2.20 -16.04
CA GLU A 69 -16.53 2.29 -17.51
C GLU A 69 -15.03 2.30 -17.92
N PRO A 70 -14.58 1.46 -18.87
CA PRO A 70 -15.07 0.12 -19.16
C PRO A 70 -14.43 -0.86 -18.16
N ARG A 71 -15.12 -1.10 -17.04
CA ARG A 71 -14.84 -2.15 -16.04
C ARG A 71 -13.44 -2.17 -15.43
N GLN A 72 -13.04 -1.13 -14.71
CA GLN A 72 -11.85 -1.19 -13.85
C GLN A 72 -12.24 -1.64 -12.43
N PRO A 73 -11.86 -2.85 -11.95
CA PRO A 73 -11.98 -3.18 -10.55
C PRO A 73 -11.01 -2.32 -9.76
N VAL A 74 -11.55 -1.64 -8.76
CA VAL A 74 -10.76 -0.97 -7.74
C VAL A 74 -10.85 -1.79 -6.46
N VAL A 75 -9.75 -2.42 -6.10
CA VAL A 75 -9.62 -3.15 -4.83
C VAL A 75 -9.01 -2.22 -3.82
N THR A 76 -9.68 -1.98 -2.69
CA THR A 76 -9.10 -1.15 -1.62
C THR A 76 -8.69 -2.05 -0.47
N LEU A 77 -7.41 -2.06 -0.14
CA LEU A 77 -6.86 -2.89 0.92
C LEU A 77 -6.34 -2.04 2.06
N THR A 78 -6.90 -2.23 3.25
CA THR A 78 -6.46 -1.55 4.47
C THR A 78 -5.54 -2.48 5.24
N SER A 79 -4.29 -2.65 4.82
CA SER A 79 -3.31 -3.50 5.50
C SER A 79 -1.91 -3.42 4.86
N ASP A 80 -0.91 -3.81 5.64
CA ASP A 80 0.46 -4.19 5.26
C ASP A 80 0.56 -5.41 4.30
N ASN A 81 -0.55 -6.01 3.89
CA ASN A 81 -0.63 -7.16 2.97
C ASN A 81 -0.30 -6.82 1.51
N SER A 82 0.63 -5.89 1.29
CA SER A 82 1.08 -5.50 -0.05
C SER A 82 1.67 -6.67 -0.84
N VAL A 83 2.23 -7.67 -0.16
CA VAL A 83 2.72 -8.90 -0.78
C VAL A 83 1.57 -9.68 -1.42
N GLN A 84 0.42 -9.79 -0.73
CA GLN A 84 -0.75 -10.47 -1.27
C GLN A 84 -1.37 -9.67 -2.41
N ALA A 85 -1.40 -8.34 -2.31
CA ALA A 85 -1.83 -7.46 -3.39
C ALA A 85 -1.00 -7.63 -4.66
N THR A 86 0.33 -7.63 -4.55
CA THR A 86 1.24 -7.83 -5.68
C THR A 86 1.08 -9.23 -6.28
N LYS A 87 0.92 -10.27 -5.45
CA LYS A 87 0.62 -11.64 -5.93
C LYS A 87 -0.70 -11.71 -6.68
N ALA A 88 -1.76 -11.11 -6.15
CA ALA A 88 -3.07 -11.06 -6.80
C ALA A 88 -3.00 -10.34 -8.14
N LEU A 89 -2.34 -9.17 -8.20
CA LEU A 89 -2.18 -8.40 -9.43
C LEU A 89 -1.41 -9.18 -10.49
N ASN A 90 -0.31 -9.83 -10.11
CA ASN A 90 0.48 -10.65 -11.03
C ASN A 90 -0.32 -11.85 -11.55
N GLU A 91 -1.09 -12.54 -10.69
CA GLU A 91 -1.92 -13.67 -11.12
C GLU A 91 -3.05 -13.22 -12.06
N ILE A 92 -3.66 -12.05 -11.83
CA ILE A 92 -4.65 -11.46 -12.73
C ILE A 92 -4.01 -11.12 -14.08
N LYS A 93 -2.86 -10.43 -14.10
CA LYS A 93 -2.13 -10.09 -15.33
C LYS A 93 -1.74 -11.33 -16.13
N ASN A 94 -1.30 -12.38 -15.46
CA ASN A 94 -0.96 -13.64 -16.11
C ASN A 94 -2.20 -14.36 -16.67
N SER A 95 -3.34 -14.26 -16.00
CA SER A 95 -4.57 -14.96 -16.40
C SER A 95 -5.33 -14.24 -17.52
N LEU A 96 -5.34 -12.90 -17.51
CA LEU A 96 -6.15 -12.06 -18.39
C LEU A 96 -5.32 -11.20 -19.36
N GLY A 97 -3.99 -11.24 -19.29
CA GLY A 97 -3.13 -10.32 -20.04
C GLY A 97 -3.24 -8.87 -19.54
N GLU A 98 -2.37 -7.99 -20.04
CA GLU A 98 -2.36 -6.57 -19.61
C GLU A 98 -3.52 -5.75 -20.20
N LEU A 99 -4.30 -6.30 -21.14
CA LEU A 99 -5.18 -5.54 -22.03
C LEU A 99 -6.70 -5.68 -21.79
N ILE A 100 -7.18 -6.67 -21.04
CA ILE A 100 -8.64 -6.90 -20.90
C ILE A 100 -9.27 -5.94 -19.90
N ILE A 101 -8.64 -5.74 -18.74
CA ILE A 101 -9.20 -4.98 -17.61
C ILE A 101 -8.06 -4.32 -16.83
N SER A 102 -8.11 -3.00 -16.65
CA SER A 102 -7.18 -2.31 -15.73
C SER A 102 -7.59 -2.59 -14.29
N VAL A 103 -6.91 -3.53 -13.64
CA VAL A 103 -7.08 -3.78 -12.20
C VAL A 103 -6.26 -2.77 -11.42
N LYS A 104 -6.95 -2.00 -10.58
CA LYS A 104 -6.32 -1.05 -9.67
C LYS A 104 -6.43 -1.61 -8.25
N ILE A 105 -5.30 -1.87 -7.61
CA ILE A 105 -5.27 -2.17 -6.19
C ILE A 105 -4.78 -0.93 -5.47
N ILE A 106 -5.63 -0.31 -4.66
CA ILE A 106 -5.30 0.81 -3.80
C ILE A 106 -5.01 0.27 -2.41
N LEU A 107 -3.77 0.40 -1.97
CA LEU A 107 -3.41 0.14 -0.58
C LEU A 107 -3.70 1.39 0.27
N ASP A 108 -4.59 1.29 1.25
CA ASP A 108 -4.68 2.20 2.40
C ASP A 108 -3.82 1.61 3.54
N ALA A 109 -2.55 1.38 3.22
CA ALA A 109 -1.59 0.71 4.10
C ALA A 109 -0.92 1.70 5.06
N ILE A 110 -0.32 1.17 6.13
CA ILE A 110 0.74 1.85 6.88
C ILE A 110 2.07 1.48 6.20
N PRO A 111 2.63 2.31 5.29
CA PRO A 111 3.81 1.94 4.52
C PRO A 111 5.01 1.82 5.43
N THR A 112 5.57 0.62 5.49
CA THR A 112 6.88 0.36 6.09
C THR A 112 8.00 0.79 5.14
N SER A 113 7.77 0.76 3.84
CA SER A 113 8.74 1.23 2.84
C SER A 113 8.32 2.56 2.22
N PRO A 114 9.26 3.48 1.91
CA PRO A 114 8.97 4.65 1.10
C PRO A 114 8.64 4.29 -0.35
N VAL A 115 8.97 3.08 -0.79
CA VAL A 115 8.74 2.59 -2.14
C VAL A 115 7.37 1.93 -2.23
N CYS A 116 6.64 2.17 -3.32
CA CYS A 116 5.43 1.41 -3.58
C CYS A 116 5.74 -0.10 -3.72
N PRO A 117 5.07 -0.98 -2.95
CA PRO A 117 5.30 -2.41 -3.02
C PRO A 117 4.77 -3.09 -4.30
N ILE A 118 3.97 -2.36 -5.10
CA ILE A 118 3.43 -2.82 -6.38
C ILE A 118 4.29 -2.29 -7.53
N CYS A 119 4.49 -0.98 -7.58
CA CYS A 119 5.05 -0.29 -8.74
C CYS A 119 6.57 -0.06 -8.64
N GLY A 120 7.18 -0.23 -7.46
CA GLY A 120 8.59 0.12 -7.23
C GLY A 120 8.90 1.61 -7.31
N ASN A 121 7.94 2.46 -7.69
CA ASN A 121 8.16 3.91 -7.76
C ASN A 121 8.02 4.57 -6.40
N LEU A 122 8.94 5.50 -6.16
CA LEU A 122 8.82 6.60 -5.21
C LEU A 122 8.07 7.73 -5.93
N LYS A 123 6.74 7.78 -5.79
CA LYS A 123 5.99 8.97 -6.17
C LYS A 123 5.13 9.38 -5.00
N PHE A 124 5.29 10.63 -4.59
CA PHE A 124 4.53 11.30 -3.55
C PHE A 124 3.93 12.54 -4.20
N ILE A 125 2.60 12.59 -4.30
CA ILE A 125 1.89 13.75 -4.86
C ILE A 125 1.39 14.57 -3.67
N SER A 126 1.69 15.86 -3.66
CA SER A 126 1.23 16.81 -2.63
C SER A 126 -0.29 16.88 -2.57
N GLY A 127 -0.84 16.89 -1.35
CA GLY A 127 -2.27 17.06 -1.09
C GLY A 127 -2.84 15.96 -0.21
N TYR A 128 -2.85 16.19 1.11
CA TYR A 128 -3.52 15.43 2.18
C TYR A 128 -3.34 13.90 2.25
N ARG A 129 -2.72 13.25 1.24
CA ARG A 129 -2.50 11.80 1.11
C ARG A 129 -1.25 11.54 0.27
N LEU A 130 -0.46 10.54 0.67
CA LEU A 130 0.70 10.08 -0.10
C LEU A 130 0.26 8.99 -1.08
N ARG A 131 0.67 9.08 -2.37
CA ARG A 131 0.19 8.20 -3.46
C ARG A 131 1.28 7.84 -4.50
N CYS A 132 1.59 6.54 -4.73
CA CYS A 132 2.20 6.11 -6.02
C CYS A 132 1.09 6.03 -7.06
N GLY A 133 0.88 7.11 -7.82
CA GLY A 133 -0.10 7.15 -8.92
C GLY A 133 -1.44 6.55 -8.49
N ASP A 134 -1.71 5.33 -8.98
CA ASP A 134 -2.95 4.59 -8.80
C ASP A 134 -2.88 3.41 -7.78
N HIS A 135 -1.76 3.19 -7.09
CA HIS A 135 -1.52 1.94 -6.33
C HIS A 135 -1.66 2.03 -4.81
N TYR A 136 -1.51 3.21 -4.22
CA TYR A 136 -1.79 3.38 -2.78
C TYR A 136 -2.19 4.82 -2.48
N SER A 137 -2.94 4.98 -1.40
CA SER A 137 -3.34 6.27 -0.88
C SER A 137 -3.34 6.16 0.63
N VAL A 138 -2.33 6.75 1.29
CA VAL A 138 -2.20 6.69 2.74
C VAL A 138 -2.35 8.08 3.37
N LYS A 139 -3.02 8.15 4.53
CA LYS A 139 -3.02 9.36 5.36
C LYS A 139 -1.59 9.66 5.84
N PRO A 140 -1.09 10.91 5.77
CA PRO A 140 0.28 11.24 6.16
C PRO A 140 0.67 10.73 7.57
N ALA A 141 -0.22 10.84 8.55
CA ALA A 141 -0.02 10.29 9.89
C ALA A 141 0.24 8.76 9.90
N ASN A 142 -0.46 7.98 9.06
CA ASN A 142 -0.25 6.54 8.93
C ASN A 142 1.08 6.22 8.24
N TYR A 143 1.53 7.06 7.32
CA TYR A 143 2.83 6.90 6.68
C TYR A 143 3.98 7.01 7.68
N ILE A 144 3.99 8.07 8.49
CA ILE A 144 5.02 8.27 9.52
C ILE A 144 5.09 7.06 10.45
N ARG A 145 3.93 6.51 10.84
CA ARG A 145 3.87 5.33 11.70
C ARG A 145 4.53 4.10 11.08
N GLY A 146 4.29 3.83 9.80
CA GLY A 146 4.89 2.67 9.14
C GLY A 146 6.37 2.87 8.91
N TYR A 147 6.75 4.08 8.51
CA TYR A 147 8.13 4.46 8.29
C TYR A 147 8.98 4.29 9.56
N LEU A 148 8.47 4.77 10.70
CA LEU A 148 9.14 4.59 12.00
C LEU A 148 9.23 3.11 12.42
N LYS A 149 8.16 2.33 12.22
CA LYS A 149 8.19 0.88 12.49
C LYS A 149 9.24 0.14 11.65
N TYR A 150 9.38 0.52 10.38
CA TYR A 150 10.38 -0.07 9.48
C TYR A 150 11.81 0.18 9.95
N HIS A 151 12.08 1.36 10.50
CA HIS A 151 13.38 1.69 11.10
C HIS A 151 13.59 1.11 12.51
N GLY A 152 12.67 0.23 12.95
CA GLY A 152 12.77 -0.49 14.21
C GLY A 152 12.30 0.29 15.43
N TYR A 153 11.58 1.40 15.22
CA TYR A 153 10.95 2.14 16.32
C TYR A 153 9.61 1.52 16.69
N ARG A 154 9.35 1.46 17.99
CA ARG A 154 8.04 1.20 18.57
C ARG A 154 7.30 2.52 18.75
N ILE A 155 6.00 2.48 18.48
CA ILE A 155 5.13 3.66 18.50
C ILE A 155 3.95 3.34 19.40
N ASP A 156 3.84 4.06 20.50
CA ASP A 156 2.69 4.01 21.38
C ASP A 156 1.87 5.30 21.17
N GLU A 157 0.68 5.14 20.58
CA GLU A 157 -0.23 6.24 20.28
C GLU A 157 -1.07 6.57 21.52
N ARG A 158 -1.13 7.86 21.86
CA ARG A 158 -1.90 8.37 22.99
C ARG A 158 -3.21 8.98 22.49
N SER A 159 -4.21 9.02 23.36
CA SER A 159 -5.54 9.57 23.05
C SER A 159 -5.53 11.06 22.69
N ASP A 160 -4.47 11.78 23.04
CA ASP A 160 -4.23 13.18 22.66
C ASP A 160 -3.65 13.33 21.24
N GLY A 161 -3.54 12.24 20.48
CA GLY A 161 -3.00 12.23 19.12
C GLY A 161 -1.47 12.31 19.06
N THR A 162 -0.78 12.13 20.20
CA THR A 162 0.68 12.14 20.26
C THR A 162 1.26 10.73 20.14
N PHE A 163 2.41 10.63 19.49
CA PHE A 163 3.14 9.38 19.30
C PHE A 163 4.34 9.36 20.24
N HIS A 164 4.36 8.41 21.17
CA HIS A 164 5.53 8.14 22.00
C HIS A 164 6.40 7.12 21.29
N ILE A 165 7.63 7.51 20.98
CA ILE A 165 8.58 6.72 20.21
C ILE A 165 9.59 6.08 21.16
N SER A 166 9.72 4.77 21.08
CA SER A 166 10.74 4.01 21.81
C SER A 166 11.50 3.08 20.88
N ARG A 167 12.71 2.66 21.26
CA ARG A 167 13.51 1.71 20.49
C ARG A 167 14.10 0.65 21.40
N LEU A 168 14.15 -0.59 20.91
CA LEU A 168 14.89 -1.65 21.59
C LEU A 168 16.39 -1.39 21.38
N VAL A 169 17.10 -1.14 22.47
CA VAL A 169 18.56 -1.00 22.46
C VAL A 169 19.16 -2.24 23.10
N LYS A 170 20.03 -2.89 22.33
CA LYS A 170 20.79 -4.05 22.81
C LYS A 170 22.01 -3.58 23.59
N PRO A 171 22.40 -4.28 24.67
CA PRO A 171 23.63 -3.99 25.39
C PRO A 171 24.85 -4.07 24.47
N THR A 172 25.75 -3.09 24.58
CA THR A 172 27.00 -3.05 23.80
C THR A 172 28.20 -2.86 24.74
N GLY A 173 29.37 -3.37 24.34
CA GLY A 173 30.61 -3.18 25.11
C GLY A 173 30.52 -3.79 26.51
N TRP A 174 30.91 -3.00 27.52
CA TRP A 174 30.95 -3.43 28.94
C TRP A 174 29.58 -3.87 29.48
N ASP A 175 28.48 -3.28 29.00
CA ASP A 175 27.11 -3.65 29.39
C ASP A 175 26.79 -5.11 29.07
N LYS A 176 27.33 -5.63 27.95
CA LYS A 176 27.18 -7.04 27.58
C LYS A 176 27.99 -7.95 28.50
N PHE A 177 29.15 -7.50 28.98
CA PHE A 177 29.99 -8.26 29.90
C PHE A 177 29.37 -8.39 31.30
N VAL A 178 28.63 -7.37 31.75
CA VAL A 178 27.92 -7.41 33.04
C VAL A 178 26.52 -8.02 32.97
N GLY A 179 26.15 -8.61 31.82
CA GLY A 179 24.87 -9.31 31.66
C GLY A 179 23.64 -8.40 31.65
N ALA A 180 23.79 -7.13 31.22
CA ALA A 180 22.64 -6.24 31.06
C ALA A 180 21.64 -6.82 30.04
N ALA A 181 20.35 -6.62 30.28
CA ALA A 181 19.28 -7.08 29.40
C ALA A 181 18.96 -6.03 28.33
N ASP A 182 18.32 -6.48 27.23
CA ASP A 182 17.72 -5.59 26.24
C ASP A 182 16.70 -4.67 26.91
N ARG A 183 16.74 -3.38 26.57
CA ARG A 183 15.81 -2.39 27.13
C ARG A 183 15.19 -1.54 26.04
N HIS A 184 13.90 -1.26 26.19
CA HIS A 184 13.24 -0.22 25.43
C HIS A 184 13.58 1.13 26.04
N VAL A 185 14.24 1.98 25.28
CA VAL A 185 14.52 3.37 25.69
C VAL A 185 13.51 4.30 25.02
N ALA A 186 13.02 5.28 25.78
CA ALA A 186 12.26 6.38 25.21
C ALA A 186 13.18 7.23 24.32
N VAL A 187 12.68 7.61 23.15
CA VAL A 187 13.45 8.35 22.15
C VAL A 187 12.85 9.75 21.99
N ALA A 188 11.59 9.85 21.57
CA ALA A 188 10.95 11.13 21.28
C ALA A 188 9.44 11.09 21.53
N LYS A 189 8.85 12.28 21.70
CA LYS A 189 7.41 12.50 21.51
C LYS A 189 7.20 13.23 20.20
N ILE A 190 6.32 12.71 19.34
CA ILE A 190 6.01 13.30 18.04
C ILE A 190 4.54 13.69 18.00
N ILE A 191 4.27 14.91 17.52
CA ILE A 191 2.93 15.42 17.25
C ILE A 191 2.83 15.71 15.76
N TYR A 192 1.87 15.07 15.09
CA TYR A 192 1.53 15.39 13.72
C TYR A 192 0.45 16.49 13.71
N ARG A 193 0.67 17.55 12.94
CA ARG A 193 -0.28 18.66 12.77
C ARG A 193 -0.46 19.01 11.31
N VAL A 194 -1.62 19.55 10.98
CA VAL A 194 -1.93 20.13 9.67
C VAL A 194 -2.37 21.56 9.91
N ASP A 195 -1.76 22.50 9.21
CA ASP A 195 -2.14 23.92 9.28
C ASP A 195 -3.24 24.23 8.25
N ASN A 196 -3.85 25.41 8.35
CA ASN A 196 -5.00 25.81 7.55
C ASN A 196 -4.71 25.87 6.04
N ASP A 197 -3.45 26.07 5.66
CA ASP A 197 -2.95 26.07 4.29
C ASP A 197 -2.70 24.65 3.73
N GLY A 198 -2.93 23.61 4.54
CA GLY A 198 -2.66 22.22 4.19
C GLY A 198 -1.21 21.78 4.42
N THR A 199 -0.35 22.64 4.99
CA THR A 199 1.02 22.27 5.33
C THR A 199 1.04 21.26 6.47
N HIS A 200 1.81 20.18 6.28
CA HIS A 200 1.96 19.10 7.24
C HIS A 200 3.20 19.31 8.12
N PHE A 201 3.04 19.18 9.44
CA PHE A 201 4.10 19.38 10.42
C PHE A 201 4.34 18.13 11.24
N LEU A 202 5.62 17.90 11.54
CA LEU A 202 6.07 16.96 12.55
C LEU A 202 6.76 17.74 13.66
N VAL A 203 6.10 17.86 14.81
CA VAL A 203 6.70 18.49 15.98
C VAL A 203 7.32 17.39 16.83
N ILE A 204 8.64 17.42 16.96
CA ILE A 204 9.42 16.43 17.71
C ILE A 204 9.89 17.10 19.00
N SER A 205 9.64 16.47 20.14
CA SER A 205 10.13 16.91 21.45
C SER A 205 10.82 15.78 22.21
N ARG A 206 11.71 16.16 23.13
CA ARG A 206 12.41 15.25 24.04
C ARG A 206 11.47 14.84 25.19
N PRO A 207 11.34 13.55 25.53
CA PRO A 207 10.74 13.13 26.79
C PRO A 207 11.69 13.42 27.96
N GLU A 208 11.17 13.45 29.20
CA GLU A 208 11.95 13.73 30.43
C GLU A 208 13.18 12.83 30.56
N GLU A 209 12.99 11.53 30.35
CA GLU A 209 14.07 10.56 30.22
C GLU A 209 14.14 10.09 28.77
N PHE A 210 15.26 10.36 28.09
CA PHE A 210 15.46 9.97 26.70
C PHE A 210 16.90 9.56 26.42
N ASN A 211 17.09 8.79 25.36
CA ASN A 211 18.42 8.48 24.85
C ASN A 211 18.87 9.56 23.83
N PRO A 212 19.92 10.36 24.10
CA PRO A 212 20.33 11.45 23.22
C PRO A 212 20.78 10.99 21.82
N ALA A 213 21.56 9.92 21.74
CA ALA A 213 22.07 9.41 20.48
C ALA A 213 20.93 8.89 19.57
N GLU A 214 19.97 8.16 20.15
CA GLU A 214 18.79 7.69 19.42
C GLU A 214 17.87 8.86 19.01
N TYR A 215 17.74 9.89 19.85
CA TYR A 215 16.97 11.08 19.51
C TYR A 215 17.56 11.84 18.31
N GLU A 216 18.87 12.09 18.32
CA GLU A 216 19.56 12.74 17.20
C GLU A 216 19.46 11.90 15.92
N THR A 217 19.61 10.58 16.04
CA THR A 217 19.43 9.64 14.92
C THR A 217 18.01 9.72 14.35
N LEU A 218 16.99 9.74 15.21
CA LEU A 218 15.59 9.87 14.81
C LEU A 218 15.31 11.22 14.14
N VAL A 219 15.80 12.33 14.71
CA VAL A 219 15.63 13.67 14.15
C VAL A 219 16.26 13.75 12.76
N SER A 220 17.51 13.28 12.62
CA SER A 220 18.22 13.24 11.35
C SER A 220 17.50 12.38 10.31
N LEU A 221 17.01 11.20 10.71
CA LEU A 221 16.21 10.32 9.87
C LEU A 221 14.95 11.04 9.34
N LEU A 222 14.20 11.68 10.24
CA LEU A 222 12.96 12.38 9.89
C LEU A 222 13.21 13.61 9.02
N GLN A 223 14.25 14.39 9.30
CA GLN A 223 14.61 15.54 8.46
C GLN A 223 15.09 15.13 7.07
N THR A 224 15.95 14.12 6.99
CA THR A 224 16.54 13.68 5.71
C THR A 224 15.52 12.95 4.84
N SER A 225 14.71 12.10 5.45
CA SER A 225 13.82 11.22 4.68
C SER A 225 12.40 11.76 4.54
N LEU A 226 11.93 12.56 5.51
CA LEU A 226 10.58 13.09 5.54
C LEU A 226 10.52 14.63 5.45
N GLY A 227 11.66 15.33 5.50
CA GLY A 227 11.71 16.80 5.49
C GLY A 227 11.20 17.45 4.21
N GLU A 228 11.16 16.71 3.10
CA GLU A 228 10.52 17.15 1.85
C GLU A 228 8.98 17.14 1.94
N PHE A 229 8.40 16.40 2.88
CA PHE A 229 6.95 16.17 2.99
C PHE A 229 6.34 16.82 4.23
N TYR A 230 7.13 16.90 5.30
CA TYR A 230 6.72 17.49 6.56
C TYR A 230 7.70 18.57 6.95
N LYS A 231 7.19 19.71 7.38
CA LYS A 231 8.02 20.67 8.09
C LYS A 231 8.32 20.10 9.48
N VAL A 232 9.54 19.59 9.64
CA VAL A 232 10.03 19.03 10.90
C VAL A 232 10.43 20.16 11.83
N ILE A 233 9.73 20.29 12.96
CA ILE A 233 10.01 21.26 14.00
C ILE A 233 10.58 20.50 15.20
N VAL A 234 11.85 20.76 15.51
CA VAL A 234 12.50 20.24 16.71
C VAL A 234 12.25 21.23 17.83
N LYS A 235 11.49 20.83 18.85
CA LYS A 235 11.36 21.60 20.08
C LYS A 235 12.56 21.33 20.97
N VAL A 236 13.32 22.39 21.23
CA VAL A 236 14.28 22.42 22.33
C VAL A 236 13.48 22.87 23.55
N GLU A 237 13.08 21.91 24.38
CA GLU A 237 12.63 22.19 25.75
C GLU A 237 13.86 22.23 26.66
#